data_AF-A0A438BBD4-F1
#
_entry.id   AF-A0A438BBD4-F1
#
_cell.length_a   1.000
_cell.length_b   1.000
_cell.length_c   1.000
_cell.angle_alpha   90.00
_cell.angle_beta   90.00
_cell.angle_gamma   90.00
#
_symmetry.space_group_name_H-M   'P 1'
#
loop_
_entity.id
_entity.type
_entity.pdbx_description
1 polymer ?
#
loop_
_entity_poly.entity_id
_entity_poly.type
_entity_poly.pdbx_seq_one_letter_code
_entity_poly.pdbx_strand_id
1 'polypeptide(L)'
;MPSGSENRGPGSSKTGAKSAKAIKAAKKQGGVPASKRGGGTPRQLPWLTIGAVVAVVALIAVLAVNLVPKYQAKTEADKFAPSESNQDPSTGIDGVVKVDYPAGVHIQPTQRVAYDQTPPFGGPHDAIWATCMSTVYADPIRSENAVHSLEHGAIWIAYNPDKVSDDQRQQLANRVEDNSGYMLMSPYPGLDTPISLQSWGHQLKLDSADDKRIDQFITALRLNRYAYPEVGASCSTIPDSFDPKNPPPFDASAPGPDAVPMDGGGIAPDSSELGGAAGLPTDMQLPAGAPQPGAGGNG
;
A
#
# COMPACT_ATOMS: atom_id res chain seq x y z
N MET A 1 32.90 -64.93 -1.82
CA MET A 1 33.60 -65.68 -2.90
C MET A 1 33.28 -64.96 -4.20
N PRO A 2 34.28 -64.74 -5.08
CA PRO A 2 34.97 -63.45 -5.31
C PRO A 2 34.53 -62.81 -6.65
N SER A 3 34.86 -61.56 -7.01
CA SER A 3 36.13 -61.07 -7.58
C SER A 3 35.70 -59.87 -8.46
N GLY A 4 36.32 -58.69 -8.55
CA GLY A 4 37.74 -58.39 -8.58
C GLY A 4 38.31 -58.68 -9.99
N SER A 5 38.37 -57.67 -10.87
CA SER A 5 39.25 -57.60 -12.07
C SER A 5 39.05 -56.24 -12.76
N GLU A 6 39.95 -55.27 -12.63
CA GLU A 6 41.24 -55.08 -13.32
C GLU A 6 41.16 -54.80 -14.84
N ASN A 7 41.53 -53.55 -15.17
CA ASN A 7 42.28 -53.01 -16.31
C ASN A 7 42.44 -53.85 -17.60
N ARG A 8 42.20 -53.18 -18.74
CA ARG A 8 42.97 -53.31 -19.99
C ARG A 8 42.68 -52.12 -20.94
N GLY A 9 43.71 -51.33 -21.25
CA GLY A 9 43.90 -50.81 -22.61
C GLY A 9 44.47 -51.94 -23.50
N PRO A 10 44.91 -51.72 -24.77
CA PRO A 10 45.19 -50.46 -25.48
C PRO A 10 44.73 -50.45 -26.97
N GLY A 11 45.11 -49.40 -27.73
CA GLY A 11 45.27 -49.45 -29.20
C GLY A 11 44.35 -48.47 -29.97
N SER A 12 44.89 -47.36 -30.50
CA SER A 12 45.47 -47.21 -31.86
C SER A 12 44.38 -46.99 -32.93
N SER A 13 44.49 -46.13 -33.95
CA SER A 13 45.40 -45.05 -34.38
C SER A 13 44.83 -44.54 -35.72
N LYS A 14 45.37 -43.41 -36.21
CA LYS A 14 45.39 -42.87 -37.61
C LYS A 14 44.68 -41.53 -37.79
N THR A 15 45.18 -40.54 -38.54
CA THR A 15 46.51 -40.05 -39.00
C THR A 15 46.20 -38.93 -39.99
N GLY A 16 47.12 -37.97 -40.15
CA GLY A 16 47.21 -37.10 -41.35
C GLY A 16 47.15 -35.60 -41.02
N ALA A 17 48.24 -34.96 -40.59
CA ALA A 17 49.42 -34.53 -41.36
C ALA A 17 49.20 -33.27 -42.23
N LYS A 18 49.99 -32.23 -41.91
CA LYS A 18 50.69 -31.23 -42.76
C LYS A 18 50.72 -29.88 -42.02
N SER A 19 51.78 -29.09 -41.95
CA SER A 19 53.20 -29.21 -42.28
C SER A 19 53.91 -28.00 -41.67
N ALA A 20 55.14 -28.20 -41.21
CA ALA A 20 56.02 -27.21 -40.61
C ALA A 20 56.79 -26.36 -41.64
N LYS A 21 57.06 -25.10 -41.29
CA LYS A 21 58.14 -24.20 -41.77
C LYS A 21 58.17 -23.01 -40.80
N ALA A 22 59.26 -22.54 -40.20
CA ALA A 22 60.67 -22.85 -40.30
C ALA A 22 61.36 -22.31 -39.02
N ILE A 23 62.36 -23.03 -38.50
CA ILE A 23 63.31 -22.53 -37.49
C ILE A 23 64.72 -22.68 -38.08
N LYS A 24 65.42 -21.56 -38.29
CA LYS A 24 66.88 -21.44 -38.39
C LYS A 24 67.22 -20.01 -37.95
N ALA A 25 67.65 -19.82 -36.71
CA ALA A 25 69.05 -19.78 -36.29
C ALA A 25 69.78 -18.50 -36.73
N ALA A 26 69.71 -17.47 -35.87
CA ALA A 26 70.70 -16.40 -35.81
C ALA A 26 71.37 -16.47 -34.43
N LYS A 27 72.65 -16.84 -34.41
CA LYS A 27 73.51 -16.81 -33.22
C LYS A 27 74.58 -15.73 -33.45
N LYS A 28 74.75 -14.93 -32.39
CA LYS A 28 75.90 -14.10 -31.99
C LYS A 28 75.88 -12.58 -32.24
N GLN A 29 76.04 -11.92 -31.08
CA GLN A 29 76.81 -10.71 -30.76
C GLN A 29 76.09 -9.36 -30.79
N GLY A 30 76.04 -8.72 -29.62
CA GLY A 30 76.04 -7.27 -29.50
C GLY A 30 75.08 -6.71 -28.44
N GLY A 31 75.57 -6.54 -27.21
CA GLY A 31 75.05 -5.56 -26.26
C GLY A 31 73.80 -5.95 -25.49
N VAL A 32 73.92 -6.08 -24.18
CA VAL A 32 72.78 -5.87 -23.27
C VAL A 32 72.42 -4.39 -23.40
N PRO A 33 71.24 -3.98 -23.92
CA PRO A 33 70.78 -2.65 -23.64
C PRO A 33 70.38 -2.67 -22.17
N ALA A 34 71.15 -1.99 -21.33
CA ALA A 34 70.67 -1.60 -20.02
C ALA A 34 69.34 -0.87 -20.25
N SER A 35 68.23 -1.56 -19.98
CA SER A 35 66.93 -0.92 -19.83
C SER A 35 67.11 0.06 -18.69
N LYS A 36 67.27 1.33 -19.05
CA LYS A 36 67.15 2.45 -18.11
C LYS A 36 65.87 2.18 -17.35
N ARG A 37 65.97 2.11 -16.01
CA ARG A 37 64.86 2.36 -15.10
C ARG A 37 64.33 3.77 -15.45
N GLY A 38 63.47 3.82 -16.47
CA GLY A 38 62.71 5.00 -16.82
C GLY A 38 61.74 5.21 -15.67
N GLY A 39 61.94 6.32 -14.95
CA GLY A 39 61.07 6.73 -13.85
C GLY A 39 59.63 6.64 -14.31
N GLY A 40 58.83 5.85 -13.58
CA GLY A 40 57.41 5.78 -13.81
C GLY A 40 56.85 7.19 -13.73
N THR A 41 56.29 7.67 -14.83
CA THR A 41 55.48 8.89 -14.86
C THR A 41 54.47 8.75 -13.71
N PRO A 42 54.38 9.71 -12.77
CA PRO A 42 53.40 9.61 -11.70
C PRO A 42 52.03 9.43 -12.35
N ARG A 43 51.33 8.32 -12.06
CA ARG A 43 49.96 8.10 -12.52
C ARG A 43 49.15 9.30 -12.05
N GLN A 44 48.83 10.21 -12.97
CA GLN A 44 48.00 11.35 -12.67
C GLN A 44 46.64 10.78 -12.30
N LEU A 45 46.22 10.98 -11.04
CA LEU A 45 44.90 10.61 -10.58
C LEU A 45 43.89 11.27 -11.52
N PRO A 46 43.02 10.50 -12.20
CA PRO A 46 42.02 11.07 -13.09
C PRO A 46 40.96 11.74 -12.23
N TRP A 47 41.19 13.00 -11.87
CA TRP A 47 40.31 13.78 -10.99
C TRP A 47 38.87 13.82 -11.49
N LEU A 48 38.65 13.78 -12.81
CA LEU A 48 37.33 13.66 -13.40
C LEU A 48 36.63 12.33 -13.07
N THR A 49 37.34 11.20 -13.08
CA THR A 49 36.72 9.91 -12.71
C THR A 49 36.47 9.83 -11.20
N ILE A 50 37.35 10.41 -10.38
CA ILE A 50 37.15 10.50 -8.93
C ILE A 50 35.91 11.36 -8.64
N GLY A 51 35.80 12.53 -9.28
CA GLY A 51 34.63 13.40 -9.16
C GLY A 51 33.35 12.71 -9.60
N ALA A 52 33.36 11.97 -10.71
CA ALA A 52 32.21 11.20 -11.18
C ALA A 52 31.80 10.09 -10.19
N VAL A 53 32.76 9.34 -9.63
CA VAL A 53 32.47 8.32 -8.62
C VAL A 53 31.88 8.94 -7.36
N VAL A 54 32.44 10.05 -6.87
CA VAL A 54 31.90 10.78 -5.71
C VAL A 54 30.47 11.24 -5.98
N ALA A 55 30.19 11.79 -7.16
CA ALA A 55 28.83 12.23 -7.53
C ALA A 55 27.83 11.06 -7.57
N VAL A 56 28.22 9.91 -8.13
CA VAL A 56 27.37 8.71 -8.15
C VAL A 56 27.11 8.19 -6.74
N VAL A 57 28.14 8.11 -5.89
CA VAL A 57 27.98 7.67 -4.49
C VAL A 57 27.08 8.63 -3.72
N ALA A 58 27.23 9.95 -3.92
CA ALA A 58 26.36 10.94 -3.30
C ALA A 58 24.91 10.77 -3.74
N LEU A 59 24.65 10.54 -5.03
CA LEU A 59 23.31 10.27 -5.55
C LEU A 59 22.70 8.99 -4.94
N ILE A 60 23.48 7.90 -4.87
CA ILE A 60 23.04 6.65 -4.25
C ILE A 60 22.70 6.87 -2.77
N ALA A 61 23.53 7.63 -2.04
CA ALA A 61 23.27 7.94 -0.64
C ALA A 61 21.96 8.73 -0.47
N VAL A 62 21.71 9.73 -1.33
CA VAL A 62 20.45 10.50 -1.32
C VAL A 62 19.25 9.61 -1.60
N LEU A 63 19.34 8.74 -2.62
CA LEU A 63 18.28 7.78 -2.93
C LEU A 63 18.03 6.80 -1.78
N ALA A 64 19.09 6.28 -1.14
CA ALA A 64 18.97 5.38 -0.02
C ALA A 64 18.29 6.05 1.19
N VAL A 65 18.68 7.28 1.52
CA VAL A 65 18.07 8.07 2.61
C VAL A 65 16.59 8.34 2.35
N ASN A 66 16.17 8.49 1.09
CA ASN A 66 14.77 8.74 0.76
C ASN A 66 13.91 7.47 0.64
N LEU A 67 14.44 6.40 0.03
CA LEU A 67 13.66 5.21 -0.35
C LEU A 67 13.67 4.10 0.70
N VAL A 68 14.78 3.92 1.44
CA VAL A 68 14.88 2.81 2.42
C VAL A 68 13.82 2.94 3.53
N PRO A 69 13.60 4.13 4.15
CA PRO A 69 12.55 4.28 5.16
C PRO A 69 11.16 3.96 4.62
N LYS A 70 10.84 4.41 3.39
CA LYS A 70 9.56 4.13 2.72
C LYS A 70 9.36 2.64 2.46
N TYR A 71 10.41 1.95 2.02
CA TYR A 71 10.36 0.51 1.79
C TYR A 71 10.16 -0.26 3.10
N GLN A 72 10.90 0.10 4.15
CA GLN A 72 10.74 -0.51 5.47
C GLN A 72 9.34 -0.30 6.04
N ALA A 73 8.84 0.94 6.00
CA ALA A 73 7.48 1.26 6.43
C ALA A 73 6.44 0.44 5.67
N LYS A 74 6.58 0.33 4.35
CA LYS A 74 5.69 -0.51 3.53
C LYS A 74 5.76 -1.98 3.91
N THR A 75 6.96 -2.56 4.08
CA THR A 75 7.09 -3.96 4.48
C THR A 75 6.52 -4.26 5.87
N GLU A 76 6.56 -3.29 6.78
CA GLU A 76 5.93 -3.42 8.10
C GLU A 76 4.41 -3.30 8.02
N ALA A 77 3.90 -2.41 7.17
CA ALA A 77 2.46 -2.25 6.94
C ALA A 77 1.85 -3.46 6.20
N ASP A 78 2.57 -4.05 5.25
CA ASP A 78 2.12 -5.22 4.47
C ASP A 78 1.84 -6.46 5.35
N LYS A 79 2.40 -6.53 6.57
CA LYS A 79 2.07 -7.58 7.57
C LYS A 79 0.63 -7.47 8.08
N PHE A 80 0.02 -6.30 7.92
CA PHE A 80 -1.36 -6.02 8.27
C PHE A 80 -2.29 -6.11 7.05
N ALA A 81 -1.85 -6.68 5.92
CA ALA A 81 -2.77 -6.95 4.82
C ALA A 81 -3.78 -8.04 5.24
N PRO A 82 -5.09 -7.85 4.99
CA PRO A 82 -6.10 -8.85 5.32
C PRO A 82 -5.91 -10.13 4.50
N SER A 83 -6.24 -11.26 5.09
CA SER A 83 -6.11 -12.59 4.49
C SER A 83 -7.21 -13.52 5.00
N GLU A 84 -7.38 -14.69 4.39
CA GLU A 84 -8.36 -15.68 4.88
C GLU A 84 -8.07 -16.14 6.31
N SER A 85 -6.80 -16.23 6.71
CA SER A 85 -6.42 -16.64 8.07
C SER A 85 -6.43 -15.49 9.09
N ASN A 86 -6.46 -14.25 8.63
CA ASN A 86 -6.57 -13.06 9.46
C ASN A 86 -7.36 -11.99 8.70
N GLN A 87 -8.68 -12.02 8.86
CA GLN A 87 -9.62 -11.18 8.12
C GLN A 87 -9.59 -9.72 8.62
N ASP A 88 -9.22 -9.51 9.88
CA ASP A 88 -9.14 -8.18 10.50
C ASP A 88 -7.82 -8.02 11.27
N PRO A 89 -6.72 -7.79 10.54
CA PRO A 89 -5.41 -7.54 11.14
C PRO A 89 -5.35 -6.22 11.94
N SER A 90 -6.33 -5.33 11.81
CA SER A 90 -6.35 -4.05 12.53
C SER A 90 -6.43 -4.23 14.04
N THR A 91 -7.02 -5.34 14.49
CA THR A 91 -7.08 -5.72 15.92
C THR A 91 -5.70 -5.93 16.56
N GLY A 92 -4.65 -6.13 15.76
CA GLY A 92 -3.27 -6.22 16.22
C GLY A 92 -2.54 -4.87 16.29
N ILE A 93 -3.18 -3.77 15.88
CA ILE A 93 -2.61 -2.42 15.91
C ILE A 93 -2.96 -1.78 17.26
N ASP A 94 -1.94 -1.39 18.02
CA ASP A 94 -2.14 -0.74 19.31
C ASP A 94 -2.92 0.58 19.19
N GLY A 95 -3.97 0.72 20.00
CA GLY A 95 -4.86 1.89 20.00
C GLY A 95 -6.04 1.83 19.03
N VAL A 96 -6.19 0.77 18.23
CA VAL A 96 -7.40 0.60 17.41
C VAL A 96 -8.60 0.25 18.30
N VAL A 97 -9.64 1.06 18.18
CA VAL A 97 -10.97 0.79 18.76
C VAL A 97 -11.83 0.15 17.69
N LYS A 98 -12.57 -0.90 18.06
CA LYS A 98 -13.53 -1.58 17.19
C LYS A 98 -14.92 -1.59 17.82
N VAL A 99 -15.93 -1.22 17.05
CA VAL A 99 -17.36 -1.27 17.41
C VAL A 99 -18.15 -1.76 16.21
N ASP A 100 -19.09 -2.68 16.44
CA ASP A 100 -19.98 -3.17 15.38
C ASP A 100 -21.19 -2.23 15.26
N TYR A 101 -21.44 -1.76 14.04
CA TYR A 101 -22.59 -0.90 13.72
C TYR A 101 -23.51 -1.57 12.68
N PRO A 102 -24.84 -1.40 12.79
CA PRO A 102 -25.75 -1.76 11.72
C PRO A 102 -25.45 -0.97 10.45
N ALA A 103 -25.48 -1.67 9.32
CA ALA A 103 -25.23 -1.15 7.99
C ALA A 103 -26.54 -0.69 7.31
N GLY A 104 -26.45 0.16 6.28
CA GLY A 104 -27.55 0.57 5.41
C GLY A 104 -28.62 1.44 6.06
N VAL A 105 -28.36 2.02 7.23
CA VAL A 105 -29.33 2.90 7.92
C VAL A 105 -29.19 4.33 7.43
N HIS A 106 -29.88 4.65 6.34
CA HIS A 106 -29.84 5.96 5.70
C HIS A 106 -30.81 6.98 6.33
N ILE A 107 -30.31 8.19 6.57
CA ILE A 107 -31.08 9.34 7.07
C ILE A 107 -31.22 10.41 5.98
N GLN A 108 -32.10 11.38 6.21
CA GLN A 108 -32.29 12.53 5.31
C GLN A 108 -31.17 13.58 5.46
N PRO A 109 -30.85 14.35 4.39
CA PRO A 109 -29.82 15.40 4.44
C PRO A 109 -30.05 16.52 5.47
N THR A 110 -31.26 16.67 5.97
CA THR A 110 -31.61 17.66 7.00
C THR A 110 -31.49 17.12 8.43
N GLN A 111 -31.32 15.81 8.61
CA GLN A 111 -31.24 15.18 9.93
C GLN A 111 -29.81 15.15 10.46
N ARG A 112 -29.65 14.97 11.76
CA ARG A 112 -28.35 14.75 12.42
C ARG A 112 -28.38 13.38 13.09
N VAL A 113 -27.21 12.82 13.36
CA VAL A 113 -27.08 11.59 14.16
C VAL A 113 -26.50 11.92 15.53
N ALA A 114 -27.06 11.30 16.56
CA ALA A 114 -26.52 11.34 17.92
C ALA A 114 -25.36 10.35 18.05
N TYR A 115 -24.26 10.59 17.31
CA TYR A 115 -23.09 9.71 17.31
C TYR A 115 -22.52 9.51 18.71
N ASP A 116 -22.16 8.27 19.02
CA ASP A 116 -21.52 7.87 20.29
C ASP A 116 -20.00 8.08 20.28
N GLN A 117 -19.43 8.35 19.10
CA GLN A 117 -18.00 8.54 18.88
C GLN A 117 -17.73 9.82 18.09
N THR A 118 -16.59 10.46 18.36
CA THR A 118 -16.14 11.67 17.67
C THR A 118 -14.66 11.53 17.25
N PRO A 119 -14.34 11.62 15.94
CA PRO A 119 -15.26 11.60 14.79
C PRO A 119 -15.99 10.24 14.69
N PRO A 120 -17.20 10.19 14.10
CA PRO A 120 -17.93 8.94 13.95
C PRO A 120 -17.24 8.01 12.94
N PHE A 121 -17.39 6.71 13.17
CA PHE A 121 -16.79 5.67 12.31
C PHE A 121 -17.78 4.55 11.96
N GLY A 122 -19.08 4.83 12.03
CA GLY A 122 -20.16 3.94 11.64
C GLY A 122 -21.51 4.39 12.20
N GLY A 123 -22.55 3.60 11.94
CA GLY A 123 -23.93 3.88 12.37
C GLY A 123 -24.75 4.60 11.31
N PRO A 124 -25.92 5.16 11.67
CA PRO A 124 -26.78 5.87 10.73
C PRO A 124 -26.03 7.01 10.04
N HIS A 125 -26.35 7.27 8.77
CA HIS A 125 -25.61 8.23 7.96
C HIS A 125 -26.42 8.68 6.74
N ASP A 126 -25.93 9.67 6.01
CA ASP A 126 -26.65 10.26 4.87
C ASP A 126 -26.63 9.29 3.68
N ALA A 127 -27.71 9.18 2.89
CA ALA A 127 -27.74 8.34 1.69
C ALA A 127 -26.72 8.77 0.60
N ILE A 128 -26.15 9.97 0.71
CA ILE A 128 -25.13 10.47 -0.21
C ILE A 128 -23.76 10.42 0.47
N TRP A 129 -22.82 9.68 -0.12
CA TRP A 129 -21.44 9.64 0.37
C TRP A 129 -20.64 10.90 0.02
N ALA A 130 -19.67 11.22 0.86
CA ALA A 130 -18.63 12.16 0.51
C ALA A 130 -17.68 11.53 -0.52
N THR A 131 -17.29 12.28 -1.57
CA THR A 131 -16.29 11.80 -2.54
C THR A 131 -15.02 11.34 -1.81
N CYS A 132 -14.59 10.11 -2.11
CA CYS A 132 -13.48 9.45 -1.42
C CYS A 132 -12.48 8.84 -2.40
N MET A 133 -12.41 9.39 -3.62
CA MET A 133 -11.42 9.03 -4.63
C MET A 133 -10.12 9.82 -4.41
N SER A 134 -9.41 9.54 -3.32
CA SER A 134 -8.19 10.27 -2.92
C SER A 134 -8.45 11.77 -2.71
N THR A 135 -9.49 12.09 -1.95
CA THR A 135 -9.98 13.47 -1.82
C THR A 135 -9.49 14.14 -0.55
N VAL A 136 -8.78 15.26 -0.70
CA VAL A 136 -8.38 16.13 0.41
C VAL A 136 -9.32 17.34 0.43
N TYR A 137 -10.16 17.42 1.46
CA TYR A 137 -11.09 18.52 1.66
C TYR A 137 -10.39 19.67 2.38
N ALA A 138 -10.54 20.89 1.84
CA ALA A 138 -10.02 22.10 2.46
C ALA A 138 -10.83 22.50 3.71
N ASP A 139 -12.14 22.25 3.67
CA ASP A 139 -13.10 22.61 4.70
C ASP A 139 -13.59 21.38 5.47
N PRO A 140 -14.02 21.55 6.74
CA PRO A 140 -14.63 20.45 7.49
C PRO A 140 -15.96 20.05 6.84
N ILE A 141 -16.14 18.75 6.65
CA ILE A 141 -17.32 18.18 5.98
C ILE A 141 -18.32 17.61 6.99
N ARG A 142 -19.59 17.61 6.59
CA ARG A 142 -20.66 16.92 7.32
C ARG A 142 -20.30 15.45 7.57
N SER A 143 -20.38 15.04 8.83
CA SER A 143 -19.90 13.72 9.26
C SER A 143 -20.74 12.58 8.70
N GLU A 144 -22.04 12.79 8.54
CA GLU A 144 -22.97 11.80 7.98
C GLU A 144 -22.62 11.42 6.53
N ASN A 145 -22.09 12.35 5.72
CA ASN A 145 -21.61 12.00 4.37
C ASN A 145 -20.28 11.24 4.42
N ALA A 146 -19.40 11.60 5.36
CA ALA A 146 -18.11 10.92 5.55
C ALA A 146 -18.29 9.48 6.05
N VAL A 147 -19.28 9.22 6.92
CA VAL A 147 -19.59 7.88 7.44
C VAL A 147 -20.06 6.94 6.33
N HIS A 148 -20.89 7.41 5.40
CA HIS A 148 -21.28 6.61 4.23
C HIS A 148 -20.05 6.16 3.42
N SER A 149 -19.07 7.06 3.20
CA SER A 149 -17.81 6.69 2.52
C SER A 149 -17.08 5.53 3.21
N LEU A 150 -17.17 5.43 4.55
CA LEU A 150 -16.57 4.32 5.30
C LEU A 150 -17.30 3.01 5.02
N GLU A 151 -18.61 3.05 4.80
CA GLU A 151 -19.42 1.90 4.43
C GLU A 151 -19.03 1.30 3.08
N HIS A 152 -18.45 2.11 2.19
CA HIS A 152 -17.84 1.68 0.91
C HIS A 152 -16.39 1.17 1.06
N GLY A 153 -15.87 1.08 2.29
CA GLY A 153 -14.51 0.62 2.57
C GLY A 153 -13.44 1.70 2.48
N ALA A 154 -13.83 2.98 2.56
CA ALA A 154 -12.87 4.08 2.61
C ALA A 154 -12.20 4.23 3.99
N ILE A 155 -11.08 4.95 3.99
CA ILE A 155 -10.47 5.50 5.20
C ILE A 155 -10.66 7.00 5.21
N TRP A 156 -11.27 7.52 6.26
CA TRP A 156 -11.31 8.94 6.54
C TRP A 156 -10.18 9.32 7.52
N ILE A 157 -9.34 10.27 7.12
CA ILE A 157 -8.35 10.90 7.99
C ILE A 157 -8.90 12.25 8.44
N ALA A 158 -9.38 12.30 9.68
CA ALA A 158 -9.76 13.54 10.35
C ALA A 158 -8.57 14.12 11.11
N TYR A 159 -8.39 15.44 11.06
CA TYR A 159 -7.31 16.10 11.81
C TYR A 159 -7.79 17.36 12.53
N ASN A 160 -7.21 17.66 13.68
CA ASN A 160 -7.45 18.93 14.37
C ASN A 160 -6.64 20.05 13.68
N PRO A 161 -7.27 21.05 13.06
CA PRO A 161 -6.56 22.13 12.37
C PRO A 161 -5.69 23.00 13.29
N ASP A 162 -6.00 23.04 14.60
CA ASP A 162 -5.26 23.83 15.59
C ASP A 162 -4.05 23.08 16.18
N LYS A 163 -3.97 21.75 15.97
CA LYS A 163 -2.91 20.89 16.55
C LYS A 163 -1.95 20.32 15.50
N VAL A 164 -2.35 20.29 14.23
CA VAL A 164 -1.55 19.70 13.15
C VAL A 164 -0.88 20.79 12.32
N SER A 165 0.45 20.82 12.35
CA SER A 165 1.28 21.70 11.52
C SER A 165 1.08 21.45 10.03
N ASP A 166 1.38 22.44 9.19
CA ASP A 166 1.32 22.36 7.73
C ASP A 166 2.08 21.15 7.16
N ASP A 167 3.28 20.88 7.66
CA ASP A 167 4.10 19.74 7.23
C ASP A 167 3.39 18.40 7.48
N GLN A 168 2.85 18.21 8.69
CA GLN A 168 2.08 17.02 9.04
C GLN A 168 0.79 16.91 8.21
N ARG A 169 0.09 18.02 7.94
CA ARG A 169 -1.08 18.00 7.04
C ARG A 169 -0.68 17.55 5.64
N GLN A 170 0.44 18.04 5.11
CA GLN A 170 0.94 17.61 3.80
C GLN A 170 1.32 16.13 3.80
N GLN A 171 1.92 15.61 4.88
CA GLN A 171 2.22 14.18 4.98
C GLN A 171 0.96 13.30 4.95
N LEU A 172 -0.12 13.74 5.60
CA LEU A 172 -1.41 13.04 5.56
C LEU A 172 -2.07 13.14 4.18
N ALA A 173 -2.03 14.32 3.55
CA ALA A 173 -2.54 14.54 2.20
C ALA A 173 -1.82 13.63 1.19
N ASN A 174 -0.49 13.52 1.27
CA ASN A 174 0.28 12.63 0.42
C ASN A 174 -0.18 11.17 0.55
N ARG A 175 -0.52 10.70 1.75
CA ARG A 175 -1.05 9.33 1.94
C ARG A 175 -2.40 9.12 1.29
N VAL A 176 -3.28 10.12 1.32
CA VAL A 176 -4.57 10.08 0.62
C VAL A 176 -4.36 9.99 -0.89
N GLU A 177 -3.46 10.82 -1.43
CA GLU A 177 -3.15 10.89 -2.86
C GLU A 177 -2.45 9.61 -3.36
N ASP A 178 -1.49 9.08 -2.59
CA ASP A 178 -0.67 7.92 -2.97
C ASP A 178 -1.47 6.59 -2.99
N ASN A 179 -2.57 6.49 -2.23
CA ASN A 179 -3.33 5.23 -2.08
C ASN A 179 -4.40 4.98 -3.17
N SER A 180 -4.53 5.84 -4.19
CA SER A 180 -5.40 5.62 -5.37
C SER A 180 -6.84 5.20 -5.01
N GLY A 181 -7.62 6.12 -4.44
CA GLY A 181 -9.03 5.96 -4.11
C GLY A 181 -9.33 5.33 -2.75
N TYR A 182 -10.61 5.37 -2.35
CA TYR A 182 -11.12 4.92 -1.04
C TYR A 182 -10.38 5.56 0.13
N MET A 183 -10.05 6.83 -0.02
CA MET A 183 -9.35 7.65 0.95
C MET A 183 -9.93 9.06 0.88
N LEU A 184 -10.22 9.62 2.04
CA LEU A 184 -10.56 11.02 2.20
C LEU A 184 -9.89 11.63 3.43
N MET A 185 -9.64 12.93 3.39
CA MET A 185 -9.11 13.68 4.53
C MET A 185 -9.85 15.00 4.68
N SER A 186 -10.18 15.40 5.91
CA SER A 186 -10.79 16.70 6.18
C SER A 186 -10.39 17.23 7.56
N PRO A 187 -10.41 18.56 7.77
CA PRO A 187 -10.33 19.12 9.12
C PRO A 187 -11.52 18.66 9.96
N TYR A 188 -11.29 18.47 11.26
CA TYR A 188 -12.32 18.21 12.25
C TYR A 188 -12.09 19.14 13.45
N PRO A 189 -12.67 20.35 13.44
CA PRO A 189 -12.54 21.32 14.54
C PRO A 189 -13.02 20.72 15.86
N GLY A 190 -12.25 20.95 16.93
CA GLY A 190 -12.58 20.43 18.27
C GLY A 190 -12.16 18.97 18.52
N LEU A 191 -11.50 18.30 17.56
CA LEU A 191 -10.95 16.96 17.77
C LEU A 191 -9.97 16.93 18.96
N ASP A 192 -10.15 15.99 19.87
CA ASP A 192 -9.38 15.86 21.12
C ASP A 192 -7.92 15.45 20.88
N THR A 193 -7.63 14.72 19.81
CA THR A 193 -6.28 14.37 19.36
C THR A 193 -5.86 15.15 18.10
N PRO A 194 -4.56 15.20 17.76
CA PRO A 194 -4.12 15.79 16.49
C PRO A 194 -4.72 15.09 15.28
N ILE A 195 -4.73 13.75 15.27
CA ILE A 195 -5.15 12.94 14.12
C ILE A 195 -6.09 11.84 14.60
N SER A 196 -7.09 11.51 13.78
CA SER A 196 -7.92 10.32 13.95
C SER A 196 -8.20 9.70 12.58
N LEU A 197 -8.03 8.38 12.46
CA LEU A 197 -8.39 7.61 11.28
C LEU A 197 -9.68 6.84 11.56
N GLN A 198 -10.58 6.83 10.61
CA GLN A 198 -11.84 6.10 10.65
C GLN A 198 -11.91 5.13 9.47
N SER A 199 -12.37 3.92 9.74
CA SER A 199 -12.94 2.98 8.78
C SER A 199 -14.23 2.45 9.37
N TRP A 200 -15.08 1.77 8.60
CA TRP A 200 -16.35 1.26 9.15
C TRP A 200 -16.09 0.39 10.38
N GLY A 201 -16.66 0.78 11.52
CA GLY A 201 -16.49 0.11 12.80
C GLY A 201 -15.11 0.22 13.45
N HIS A 202 -14.16 0.98 12.89
CA HIS A 202 -12.79 1.08 13.39
C HIS A 202 -12.30 2.52 13.51
N GLN A 203 -11.60 2.81 14.62
CA GLN A 203 -10.96 4.10 14.83
C GLN A 203 -9.55 3.96 15.39
N LEU A 204 -8.65 4.83 14.95
CA LEU A 204 -7.31 4.98 15.53
C LEU A 204 -7.02 6.46 15.76
N LYS A 205 -6.72 6.86 17.00
CA LYS A 205 -6.32 8.22 17.36
C LYS A 205 -4.81 8.32 17.58
N LEU A 206 -4.18 9.36 17.04
CA LEU A 206 -2.72 9.51 17.01
C LEU A 206 -2.29 10.96 17.24
N ASP A 207 -1.05 11.11 17.72
CA ASP A 207 -0.44 12.41 18.03
C ASP A 207 0.41 12.99 16.90
N SER A 208 0.82 12.17 15.92
CA SER A 208 1.75 12.58 14.86
C SER A 208 1.50 11.87 13.52
N ALA A 209 1.68 12.61 12.43
CA ALA A 209 1.63 12.08 11.06
C ALA A 209 2.81 11.17 10.68
N ASP A 210 3.86 11.12 11.52
CA ASP A 210 5.00 10.20 11.37
C ASP A 210 4.73 8.81 11.99
N ASP A 211 3.58 8.62 12.66
CA ASP A 211 3.26 7.35 13.32
C ASP A 211 3.01 6.24 12.28
N LYS A 212 3.82 5.17 12.33
CA LYS A 212 3.73 4.02 11.42
C LYS A 212 2.36 3.33 11.44
N ARG A 213 1.58 3.48 12.52
CA ARG A 213 0.27 2.86 12.66
C ARG A 213 -0.74 3.42 11.65
N ILE A 214 -0.50 4.62 11.09
CA ILE A 214 -1.29 5.18 9.99
C ILE A 214 -1.28 4.21 8.79
N ASP A 215 -0.08 3.82 8.34
CA ASP A 215 0.07 2.98 7.16
C ASP A 215 -0.37 1.53 7.44
N GLN A 216 -0.21 1.06 8.68
CA GLN A 216 -0.76 -0.22 9.14
C GLN A 216 -2.29 -0.23 9.09
N PHE A 217 -2.94 0.83 9.59
CA PHE A 217 -4.41 0.97 9.60
C PHE A 217 -4.97 1.04 8.19
N ILE A 218 -4.35 1.85 7.32
CA ILE A 218 -4.74 1.95 5.90
C ILE A 218 -4.63 0.58 5.22
N THR A 219 -3.52 -0.14 5.44
CA THR A 219 -3.30 -1.46 4.84
C THR A 219 -4.28 -2.51 5.37
N ALA A 220 -4.66 -2.42 6.63
CA ALA A 220 -5.57 -3.37 7.28
C ALA A 220 -7.03 -3.21 6.87
N LEU A 221 -7.48 -1.98 6.60
CA LEU A 221 -8.90 -1.66 6.55
C LEU A 221 -9.37 -1.09 5.20
N ARG A 222 -8.51 -0.39 4.45
CA ARG A 222 -8.92 0.18 3.15
C ARG A 222 -9.31 -0.96 2.21
N LEU A 223 -10.55 -0.95 1.74
CA LEU A 223 -11.12 -2.00 0.89
C LEU A 223 -10.98 -3.42 1.47
N ASN A 224 -10.89 -3.56 2.80
CA ASN A 224 -10.90 -4.87 3.44
C ASN A 224 -12.32 -5.47 3.40
N ARG A 225 -12.58 -6.38 2.46
CA ARG A 225 -13.90 -7.00 2.22
C ARG A 225 -14.56 -7.69 3.43
N TYR A 226 -13.85 -7.87 4.53
CA TYR A 226 -14.38 -8.45 5.77
C TYR A 226 -14.77 -7.40 6.82
N ALA A 227 -14.44 -6.12 6.60
CA ALA A 227 -14.54 -5.06 7.59
C ALA A 227 -15.47 -3.91 7.20
N TYR A 228 -16.05 -3.92 5.99
CA TYR A 228 -17.07 -2.95 5.57
C TYR A 228 -18.27 -3.61 4.87
N PRO A 229 -19.47 -3.02 4.95
CA PRO A 229 -20.70 -3.69 4.48
C PRO A 229 -20.87 -3.73 2.95
N GLU A 230 -20.56 -2.64 2.24
CA GLU A 230 -20.93 -2.49 0.83
C GLU A 230 -19.78 -2.80 -0.13
N VAL A 231 -19.37 -4.07 -0.14
CA VAL A 231 -18.24 -4.54 -0.95
C VAL A 231 -18.42 -4.20 -2.43
N GLY A 232 -17.50 -3.39 -2.97
CA GLY A 232 -17.50 -2.99 -4.38
C GLY A 232 -18.33 -1.74 -4.72
N ALA A 233 -18.92 -1.07 -3.73
CA ALA A 233 -19.58 0.23 -3.92
C ALA A 233 -18.60 1.30 -4.41
N SER A 234 -19.09 2.26 -5.21
CA SER A 234 -18.24 3.31 -5.77
C SER A 234 -17.94 4.39 -4.73
N CYS A 235 -16.70 4.87 -4.70
CA CYS A 235 -16.30 6.05 -3.91
C CYS A 235 -16.32 7.37 -4.72
N SER A 236 -16.71 7.33 -6.00
CA SER A 236 -16.65 8.49 -6.90
C SER A 236 -17.73 9.52 -6.60
N THR A 237 -17.51 10.79 -6.98
CA THR A 237 -18.54 11.82 -6.88
C THR A 237 -19.81 11.40 -7.60
N ILE A 238 -20.96 11.56 -6.94
CA ILE A 238 -22.27 11.53 -7.60
C ILE A 238 -22.54 12.93 -8.17
N PRO A 239 -22.62 13.09 -9.50
CA PRO A 239 -22.96 14.38 -10.10
C PRO A 239 -24.26 14.93 -9.52
N ASP A 240 -24.32 16.25 -9.33
CA ASP A 240 -25.48 17.00 -8.82
C ASP A 240 -25.93 16.68 -7.38
N SER A 241 -25.33 15.69 -6.71
CA SER A 241 -25.71 15.28 -5.34
C SER A 241 -24.65 15.63 -4.29
N PHE A 242 -23.36 15.60 -4.65
CA PHE A 242 -22.27 15.99 -3.76
C PHE A 242 -21.21 16.78 -4.54
N ASP A 243 -20.88 18.00 -4.08
CA ASP A 243 -19.79 18.80 -4.64
C ASP A 243 -18.59 18.76 -3.68
N PRO A 244 -17.49 18.08 -4.02
CA PRO A 244 -16.31 18.04 -3.15
C PRO A 244 -15.61 19.40 -2.98
N LYS A 245 -15.91 20.39 -3.83
CA LYS A 245 -15.38 21.76 -3.71
C LYS A 245 -16.26 22.66 -2.85
N ASN A 246 -17.51 22.25 -2.62
CA ASN A 246 -18.47 22.95 -1.77
C ASN A 246 -19.31 21.91 -1.00
N PRO A 247 -18.66 21.12 -0.11
CA PRO A 247 -19.32 20.03 0.57
C PRO A 247 -20.37 20.55 1.56
N PRO A 248 -21.40 19.75 1.90
CA PRO A 248 -22.28 20.05 3.01
C PRO A 248 -21.47 20.37 4.28
N PRO A 249 -21.76 21.48 4.96
CA PRO A 249 -20.89 21.98 6.03
C PRO A 249 -20.94 21.07 7.25
N PHE A 250 -19.78 20.93 7.90
CA PHE A 250 -19.71 20.37 9.24
C PHE A 250 -20.49 21.23 10.25
N ASP A 251 -21.23 20.56 11.13
CA ASP A 251 -21.93 21.20 12.25
C ASP A 251 -21.36 20.69 13.58
N ALA A 252 -20.57 21.55 14.23
CA ALA A 252 -19.91 21.28 15.49
C ALA A 252 -20.85 21.32 16.71
N SER A 253 -22.10 21.75 16.54
CA SER A 253 -23.07 21.78 17.63
C SER A 253 -23.46 20.37 18.06
N ALA A 254 -23.78 20.22 19.35
CA ALA A 254 -24.32 18.97 19.87
C ALA A 254 -25.61 18.62 19.12
N PRO A 255 -25.83 17.34 18.76
CA PRO A 255 -27.06 16.92 18.08
C PRO A 255 -28.31 17.33 18.86
N GLY A 256 -29.32 17.81 18.13
CA GLY A 256 -30.60 18.22 18.71
C GLY A 256 -31.43 17.04 19.24
N PRO A 257 -32.55 17.32 19.93
CA PRO A 257 -33.45 16.27 20.43
C PRO A 257 -34.14 15.46 19.33
N ASP A 258 -34.11 15.94 18.09
CA ASP A 258 -34.61 15.32 16.87
C ASP A 258 -33.54 14.51 16.11
N ALA A 259 -32.31 14.44 16.63
CA ALA A 259 -31.25 13.64 16.04
C ALA A 259 -31.61 12.15 16.05
N VAL A 260 -31.27 11.47 14.97
CA VAL A 260 -31.43 10.02 14.85
C VAL A 260 -30.51 9.34 15.86
N PRO A 261 -31.04 8.47 16.74
CA PRO A 261 -30.22 7.72 17.68
C PRO A 261 -29.33 6.69 16.96
N MET A 262 -28.27 6.21 17.62
CA MET A 262 -27.33 5.25 17.03
C MET A 262 -27.95 3.92 16.60
N ASP A 263 -29.08 3.53 17.16
CA ASP A 263 -29.83 2.34 16.74
C ASP A 263 -30.71 2.58 15.50
N GLY A 264 -30.64 3.76 14.89
CA GLY A 264 -31.38 4.13 13.69
C GLY A 264 -32.80 4.60 13.94
N GLY A 265 -33.30 4.60 15.19
CA GLY A 265 -34.63 5.13 15.51
C GLY A 265 -35.77 4.39 14.80
N GLY A 266 -35.57 3.11 14.47
CA GLY A 266 -36.55 2.28 13.74
C GLY A 266 -36.52 2.42 12.22
N ILE A 267 -35.56 3.15 11.65
CA ILE A 267 -35.29 3.15 10.22
C ILE A 267 -34.84 1.74 9.81
N ALA A 268 -35.48 1.20 8.76
CA ALA A 268 -35.10 -0.09 8.21
C ALA A 268 -33.82 0.03 7.38
N PRO A 269 -32.83 -0.87 7.56
CA PRO A 269 -31.66 -0.96 6.71
C PRO A 269 -32.02 -1.15 5.23
N ASP A 270 -31.31 -0.46 4.34
CA ASP A 270 -31.42 -0.69 2.90
C ASP A 270 -30.66 -1.94 2.48
N SER A 271 -31.39 -3.03 2.25
CA SER A 271 -30.79 -4.31 1.88
C SER A 271 -30.22 -4.37 0.46
N SER A 272 -30.52 -3.39 -0.43
CA SER A 272 -29.99 -3.43 -1.81
C SER A 272 -28.49 -3.14 -1.88
N GLU A 273 -27.99 -2.35 -0.93
CA GLU A 273 -26.58 -1.93 -0.90
C GLU A 273 -25.71 -2.93 -0.11
N LEU A 274 -26.33 -3.73 0.76
CA LEU A 274 -25.68 -4.76 1.57
C LEU A 274 -25.36 -6.03 0.77
N GLY A 275 -24.42 -5.97 -0.18
CA GLY A 275 -23.91 -7.19 -0.82
C GLY A 275 -23.11 -7.05 -2.11
N GLY A 276 -21.80 -7.29 -2.02
CA GLY A 276 -20.87 -7.43 -3.17
C GLY A 276 -20.35 -8.84 -3.46
N ALA A 277 -20.81 -9.87 -2.75
CA ALA A 277 -20.34 -11.25 -2.96
C ALA A 277 -21.44 -12.24 -3.37
N ALA A 278 -22.69 -11.78 -3.52
CA ALA A 278 -23.83 -12.62 -3.89
C ALA A 278 -24.48 -12.12 -5.18
N GLY A 279 -23.74 -12.18 -6.29
CA GLY A 279 -24.22 -11.67 -7.57
C GLY A 279 -23.52 -12.20 -8.82
N LEU A 280 -22.77 -13.30 -8.74
CA LEU A 280 -22.46 -14.06 -9.95
C LEU A 280 -23.66 -14.99 -10.22
N PRO A 281 -24.27 -14.96 -11.42
CA PRO A 281 -25.21 -16.00 -11.81
C PRO A 281 -24.53 -17.35 -11.63
N THR A 282 -25.23 -18.31 -11.01
CA THR A 282 -24.79 -19.69 -10.81
C THR A 282 -24.33 -20.41 -12.10
N ASP A 283 -24.54 -19.79 -13.26
CA ASP A 283 -24.32 -20.34 -14.58
C ASP A 283 -22.91 -20.02 -15.14
N MET A 284 -22.09 -19.24 -14.41
CA MET A 284 -20.68 -18.98 -14.76
C MET A 284 -19.67 -19.56 -13.76
N GLN A 285 -20.11 -20.42 -12.84
CA GLN A 285 -19.20 -21.26 -12.05
C GLN A 285 -18.62 -22.35 -12.97
N LEU A 286 -17.34 -22.25 -13.32
CA LEU A 286 -16.62 -23.33 -14.00
C LEU A 286 -16.84 -24.64 -13.21
N PRO A 287 -17.29 -25.74 -13.85
CA PRO A 287 -17.56 -26.97 -13.13
C PRO A 287 -16.29 -27.48 -12.44
N ALA A 288 -16.38 -27.65 -11.12
CA ALA A 288 -15.35 -28.31 -10.33
C ALA A 288 -15.27 -29.79 -10.75
N GLY A 289 -14.38 -30.09 -11.69
CA GLY A 289 -14.23 -31.47 -12.20
C GLY A 289 -13.51 -31.61 -13.52
N ALA A 290 -12.72 -30.62 -13.99
CA ALA A 290 -11.87 -30.82 -15.15
C ALA A 290 -10.68 -31.75 -14.77
N PRO A 291 -10.47 -32.89 -15.45
CA PRO A 291 -9.34 -33.78 -15.18
C PRO A 291 -8.02 -33.08 -15.49
N GLN A 292 -7.05 -33.16 -14.57
CA GLN A 292 -5.67 -32.75 -14.87
C GLN A 292 -5.08 -33.65 -15.97
N PRO A 293 -4.38 -33.09 -16.98
CA PRO A 293 -3.63 -33.90 -17.94
C PRO A 293 -2.50 -34.63 -17.21
N GLY A 294 -2.58 -35.96 -17.20
CA GLY A 294 -1.62 -36.84 -16.55
C GLY A 294 -0.20 -36.65 -17.09
N ALA A 295 0.74 -36.64 -16.15
CA ALA A 295 2.16 -36.78 -16.42
C ALA A 295 2.44 -38.10 -17.14
N GLY A 296 2.97 -38.00 -18.35
CA GLY A 296 3.51 -39.15 -19.08
C GLY A 296 4.73 -39.74 -18.37
N GLY A 297 4.72 -41.05 -18.17
CA GLY A 297 5.85 -41.81 -17.63
C GLY A 297 5.82 -43.26 -18.13
N ASN A 298 6.70 -43.53 -19.10
CA ASN A 298 7.31 -44.80 -19.52
C ASN A 298 6.61 -46.14 -19.24
N GLY A 299 6.30 -46.84 -20.34
CA GLY A 299 6.04 -48.29 -20.42
C GLY A 299 5.79 -48.70 -21.86
#